data_AF-A0A7C5HX95-F1
#
_entry.id   AF-A0A7C5HX95-F1
#
_cell.length_a   1.000
_cell.length_b   1.000
_cell.length_c   1.000
_cell.angle_alpha   90.00
_cell.angle_beta   90.00
_cell.angle_gamma   90.00
#
_symmetry.space_group_name_H-M   'P 1'
#
loop_
_entity.id
_entity.type
_entity.pdbx_description
1 polymer ?
#
loop_
_entity_poly.entity_id
_entity_poly.type
_entity_poly.pdbx_seq_one_letter_code
_entity_poly.pdbx_strand_id
1 'polypeptide(L)'
;MSDAQMGHEKTLTALLPALAGANVIYGLGNTETGVTMDYGQMVMDNELAEMVKFTLQGIPVNDETLAVDVIHDIGHSKDYLSHDHTMAHMRTAQTYPDLIDRRIRDDWEAAGSKSIYERSWEKAMDILK
;
A
#
# COMPACT_ATOMS: atom_id res chain seq x y z
N MET A 1 14.73 -2.42 -12.86
CA MET A 1 13.94 -1.50 -13.70
C MET A 1 12.47 -1.75 -13.38
N SER A 2 11.76 -0.74 -12.88
CA SER A 2 10.33 -0.80 -12.64
C SER A 2 9.70 0.51 -13.13
N ASP A 3 8.67 0.40 -13.94
CA ASP A 3 8.00 1.51 -14.58
C ASP A 3 6.48 1.41 -14.39
N ALA A 4 5.74 2.31 -15.05
CA ALA A 4 4.29 2.35 -14.96
C ALA A 4 3.63 1.06 -15.50
N GLN A 5 4.19 0.45 -16.55
CA GLN A 5 3.67 -0.80 -17.10
C GLN A 5 3.80 -1.92 -16.08
N MET A 6 4.99 -2.10 -15.51
CA MET A 6 5.25 -3.12 -14.49
C MET A 6 4.31 -2.93 -13.29
N GLY A 7 4.17 -1.70 -12.79
CA GLY A 7 3.27 -1.39 -11.68
C GLY A 7 1.81 -1.76 -11.98
N HIS A 8 1.33 -1.46 -13.18
CA HIS A 8 -0.02 -1.78 -13.61
C HIS A 8 -0.26 -3.31 -13.71
N GLU A 9 0.62 -4.02 -14.41
CA GLU A 9 0.52 -5.47 -14.61
C GLU A 9 0.61 -6.23 -13.29
N LYS A 10 1.58 -5.87 -12.42
CA LYS A 10 1.76 -6.48 -11.10
C LYS A 10 0.53 -6.27 -10.21
N THR A 11 -0.07 -5.09 -10.23
CA THR A 11 -1.29 -4.82 -9.45
C THR A 11 -2.43 -5.72 -9.89
N LEU A 12 -2.71 -5.83 -11.18
CA LEU A 12 -3.81 -6.65 -11.70
C LEU A 12 -3.57 -8.15 -11.46
N THR A 13 -2.35 -8.62 -11.75
CA THR A 13 -1.98 -10.03 -11.62
C THR A 13 -1.82 -10.50 -10.19
N ALA A 14 -1.66 -9.59 -9.22
CA ALA A 14 -1.75 -9.91 -7.80
C ALA A 14 -3.19 -9.80 -7.26
N LEU A 15 -3.89 -8.70 -7.52
CA LEU A 15 -5.18 -8.41 -6.88
C LEU A 15 -6.31 -9.30 -7.39
N LEU A 16 -6.42 -9.53 -8.70
CA LEU A 16 -7.55 -10.30 -9.25
C LEU A 16 -7.54 -11.78 -8.82
N PRO A 17 -6.40 -12.51 -8.89
CA PRO A 17 -6.36 -13.89 -8.38
C PRO A 17 -6.57 -13.95 -6.87
N ALA A 18 -6.08 -12.97 -6.12
CA ALA A 18 -6.31 -12.87 -4.69
C ALA A 18 -7.81 -12.78 -4.36
N LEU A 19 -8.54 -11.88 -5.04
CA LEU A 19 -9.98 -11.74 -4.90
C LEU A 19 -10.76 -12.98 -5.38
N ALA A 20 -10.22 -13.71 -6.36
CA ALA A 20 -10.79 -14.97 -6.84
C ALA A 20 -10.54 -16.16 -5.89
N GLY A 21 -9.83 -15.97 -4.78
CA GLY A 21 -9.57 -17.02 -3.79
C GLY A 21 -8.41 -17.95 -4.15
N ALA A 22 -7.48 -17.51 -5.01
CA ALA A 22 -6.28 -18.28 -5.31
C ALA A 22 -5.46 -18.55 -4.03
N ASN A 23 -5.10 -19.81 -3.80
CA ASN A 23 -4.35 -20.20 -2.59
C ASN A 23 -2.87 -19.79 -2.64
N VAL A 24 -2.31 -19.63 -3.84
CA VAL A 24 -0.91 -19.27 -4.07
C VAL A 24 -0.83 -18.30 -5.23
N ILE A 25 -0.12 -17.19 -5.02
CA ILE A 25 0.26 -16.21 -6.04
C ILE A 25 1.79 -16.12 -5.99
N TYR A 26 2.43 -16.21 -7.15
CA TYR A 26 3.88 -16.22 -7.29
C TYR A 26 4.36 -15.07 -8.18
N GLY A 27 5.66 -14.84 -8.20
CA GLY A 27 6.30 -13.89 -9.11
C GLY A 27 6.64 -12.54 -8.51
N LEU A 28 6.73 -12.44 -7.17
CA LEU A 28 7.38 -11.30 -6.51
C LEU A 28 8.82 -11.16 -7.03
N GLY A 29 9.21 -9.96 -7.45
CA GLY A 29 10.54 -9.67 -8.01
C GLY A 29 10.73 -10.11 -9.47
N ASN A 30 9.82 -10.91 -10.05
CA ASN A 30 9.93 -11.33 -11.44
C ASN A 30 9.66 -10.16 -12.40
N THR A 31 10.49 -10.01 -13.42
CA THR A 31 10.31 -9.10 -14.55
C THR A 31 10.47 -9.86 -15.87
N GLU A 32 10.14 -9.24 -17.00
CA GLU A 32 10.28 -9.84 -18.33
C GLU A 32 9.59 -11.21 -18.44
N THR A 33 8.36 -11.30 -17.95
CA THR A 33 7.59 -12.55 -17.94
C THR A 33 8.29 -13.69 -17.16
N GLY A 34 9.03 -13.35 -16.11
CA GLY A 34 9.68 -14.31 -15.22
C GLY A 34 11.06 -14.77 -15.66
N VAL A 35 11.65 -14.16 -16.68
CA VAL A 35 13.03 -14.44 -17.11
C VAL A 35 14.05 -13.81 -16.17
N THR A 36 13.71 -12.66 -15.57
CA THR A 36 14.61 -11.87 -14.74
C THR A 36 14.04 -11.70 -13.34
N MET A 37 14.93 -11.70 -12.33
CA MET A 37 14.59 -11.38 -10.95
C MET A 37 15.27 -10.08 -10.53
N ASP A 38 14.48 -9.09 -10.13
CA ASP A 38 14.94 -7.78 -9.70
C ASP A 38 14.62 -7.59 -8.22
N TYR A 39 15.65 -7.37 -7.40
CA TYR A 39 15.48 -7.22 -5.96
C TYR A 39 14.71 -5.95 -5.57
N GLY A 40 14.87 -4.85 -6.32
CA GLY A 40 14.08 -3.63 -6.10
C GLY A 40 12.61 -3.88 -6.40
N GLN A 41 12.30 -4.60 -7.48
CA GLN A 41 10.94 -5.04 -7.78
C GLN A 41 10.40 -5.97 -6.69
N MET A 42 11.23 -6.85 -6.12
CA MET A 42 10.79 -7.76 -5.04
C MET A 42 10.36 -6.99 -3.79
N VAL A 43 11.10 -5.95 -3.40
CA VAL A 43 10.72 -5.11 -2.25
C VAL A 43 9.46 -4.29 -2.56
N MET A 44 9.34 -3.77 -3.79
CA MET A 44 8.12 -3.08 -4.23
C MET A 44 6.90 -4.01 -4.22
N ASP A 45 7.05 -5.23 -4.74
CA ASP A 45 5.99 -6.22 -4.78
C ASP A 45 5.59 -6.69 -3.36
N ASN A 46 6.51 -6.66 -2.39
CA ASN A 46 6.20 -6.94 -1.00
C ASN A 46 5.21 -5.93 -0.40
N GLU A 47 5.41 -4.64 -0.67
CA GLU A 47 4.48 -3.59 -0.24
C GLU A 47 3.12 -3.70 -0.95
N LEU A 48 3.13 -4.01 -2.26
CA LEU A 48 1.91 -4.31 -3.00
C LEU A 48 1.16 -5.50 -2.37
N ALA A 49 1.88 -6.56 -1.99
CA ALA A 49 1.29 -7.74 -1.37
C ALA A 49 0.65 -7.41 -0.01
N GLU A 50 1.21 -6.49 0.77
CA GLU A 50 0.59 -5.98 1.99
C GLU A 50 -0.74 -5.29 1.69
N MET A 51 -0.77 -4.41 0.68
CA MET A 51 -2.00 -3.72 0.25
C MET A 51 -3.07 -4.68 -0.26
N VAL A 52 -2.68 -5.72 -1.02
CA VAL A 52 -3.59 -6.77 -1.47
C VAL A 52 -4.15 -7.55 -0.27
N LYS A 53 -3.29 -7.94 0.68
CA LYS A 53 -3.74 -8.64 1.91
C LYS A 53 -4.69 -7.80 2.74
N PHE A 54 -4.44 -6.50 2.88
CA PHE A 54 -5.35 -5.58 3.55
C PHE A 54 -6.72 -5.53 2.84
N THR A 55 -6.71 -5.43 1.50
CA THR A 55 -7.94 -5.44 0.69
C THR A 55 -8.76 -6.72 0.89
N LEU A 56 -8.10 -7.87 1.02
CA LEU A 56 -8.76 -9.16 1.26
C LEU A 56 -9.45 -9.26 2.64
N GLN A 57 -9.13 -8.39 3.60
CA GLN A 57 -9.84 -8.36 4.89
C GLN A 57 -11.30 -7.89 4.73
N GLY A 58 -11.63 -7.27 3.59
CA GLY A 58 -12.95 -6.74 3.31
C GLY A 58 -13.26 -5.49 4.15
N ILE A 59 -14.53 -5.13 4.21
CA ILE A 59 -15.01 -4.00 4.99
C ILE A 59 -15.72 -4.56 6.23
N PRO A 60 -15.17 -4.41 7.44
CA PRO A 60 -15.85 -4.85 8.66
C PRO A 60 -17.09 -3.99 8.88
N VAL A 61 -18.25 -4.63 9.07
CA VAL A 61 -19.53 -3.95 9.32
C VAL A 61 -20.03 -4.35 10.71
N ASN A 62 -19.92 -3.42 11.65
CA ASN A 62 -20.44 -3.53 13.02
C ASN A 62 -20.65 -2.12 13.61
N ASP A 63 -21.21 -2.04 14.81
CA ASP A 63 -21.56 -0.75 15.45
C ASP A 63 -20.34 0.19 15.58
N GLU A 64 -19.16 -0.34 15.89
CA GLU A 64 -17.92 0.42 16.02
C GLU A 64 -17.44 0.96 14.67
N THR A 65 -17.45 0.13 13.62
CA THR A 65 -16.91 0.49 12.30
C THR A 65 -17.89 1.29 11.45
N LEU A 66 -19.18 1.22 11.74
CA LEU A 66 -20.19 2.11 11.16
C LEU A 66 -20.08 3.54 11.69
N ALA A 67 -19.58 3.72 12.92
CA ALA A 67 -19.30 5.01 13.55
C ALA A 67 -20.47 6.00 13.51
N VAL A 68 -21.72 5.51 13.58
CA VAL A 68 -22.93 6.33 13.45
C VAL A 68 -23.01 7.40 14.54
N ASP A 69 -22.66 7.05 15.78
CA ASP A 69 -22.66 7.98 16.91
C ASP A 69 -21.61 9.09 16.73
N VAL A 70 -20.43 8.74 16.19
CA VAL A 70 -19.35 9.70 15.88
C VAL A 70 -19.81 10.69 14.82
N ILE A 71 -20.49 10.22 13.77
CA ILE A 71 -21.06 11.07 12.71
C ILE A 71 -22.09 12.04 13.31
N HIS A 72 -22.94 11.56 14.22
CA HIS A 72 -23.94 12.39 14.88
C HIS A 72 -23.33 13.42 15.85
N ASP A 73 -22.33 13.04 16.63
CA ASP A 73 -21.65 13.91 17.61
C ASP A 73 -20.89 15.07 16.94
N ILE A 74 -20.11 14.76 15.90
CA ILE A 74 -19.35 15.77 15.17
C ILE A 74 -20.30 16.74 14.45
N GLY A 75 -21.33 16.20 13.79
CA GLY A 75 -22.32 16.99 13.07
C GLY A 75 -21.79 17.65 11.80
N HIS A 76 -22.45 18.70 11.33
CA HIS A 76 -22.13 19.33 10.04
C HIS A 76 -20.93 20.28 10.15
N SER A 77 -20.14 20.39 9.07
CA SER A 77 -19.06 21.37 8.90
C SER A 77 -17.87 21.29 9.88
N LYS A 78 -17.63 20.14 10.49
CA LYS A 78 -16.42 19.85 11.29
C LYS A 78 -15.59 18.72 10.66
N ASP A 79 -14.40 18.46 11.20
CA ASP A 79 -13.54 17.34 10.82
C ASP A 79 -13.47 16.24 11.90
N TYR A 80 -12.95 15.07 11.51
CA TYR A 80 -12.84 13.88 12.35
C TYR A 80 -11.42 13.68 12.90
N LEU A 81 -10.44 14.51 12.51
CA LEU A 81 -9.02 14.21 12.67
C LEU A 81 -8.59 14.11 14.14
N SER A 82 -9.20 14.91 15.00
CA SER A 82 -8.90 14.96 16.44
C SER A 82 -9.84 14.10 17.30
N HIS A 83 -10.79 13.39 16.69
CA HIS A 83 -11.76 12.59 17.42
C HIS A 83 -11.13 11.29 17.94
N ASP A 84 -11.46 10.89 19.17
CA ASP A 84 -10.88 9.71 19.84
C ASP A 84 -11.06 8.42 19.01
N HIS A 85 -12.22 8.26 18.38
CA HIS A 85 -12.47 7.15 17.45
C HIS A 85 -11.47 7.12 16.28
N THR A 86 -11.16 8.27 15.68
CA THR A 86 -10.15 8.34 14.61
C THR A 86 -8.76 7.99 15.14
N MET A 87 -8.38 8.51 16.31
CA MET A 87 -7.09 8.20 16.94
C MET A 87 -6.94 6.71 17.28
N ALA A 88 -8.03 6.05 17.68
CA ALA A 88 -8.06 4.63 17.99
C ALA A 88 -7.92 3.74 16.73
N HIS A 89 -8.53 4.13 15.61
CA HIS A 89 -8.63 3.27 14.42
C HIS A 89 -7.72 3.65 13.26
N MET A 90 -7.19 4.88 13.19
CA MET A 90 -6.44 5.37 12.03
C MET A 90 -5.24 4.49 11.65
N ARG A 91 -4.63 3.82 12.63
CA ARG A 91 -3.43 2.98 12.45
C ARG A 91 -3.76 1.58 11.93
N THR A 92 -5.00 1.14 12.09
CA THR A 92 -5.46 -0.21 11.70
C THR A 92 -6.41 -0.18 10.50
N ALA A 93 -7.04 0.96 10.23
CA ALA A 93 -8.01 1.13 9.14
C ALA A 93 -7.39 1.36 7.74
N GLN A 94 -6.06 1.37 7.62
CA GLN A 94 -5.36 1.53 6.34
C GLN A 94 -3.97 0.91 6.39
N THR A 95 -3.37 0.70 5.21
CA THR A 95 -1.94 0.39 5.10
C THR A 95 -1.09 1.66 5.20
N TYR A 96 0.10 1.51 5.77
CA TYR A 96 1.12 2.55 5.87
C TYR A 96 2.33 2.13 5.03
N PRO A 97 2.32 2.46 3.72
CA PRO A 97 3.42 2.08 2.86
C PRO A 97 4.72 2.79 3.24
N ASP A 98 5.82 2.06 3.20
CA ASP A 98 7.19 2.57 3.38
C ASP A 98 7.76 3.15 2.07
N LEU A 99 7.35 2.60 0.92
CA LEU A 99 7.88 2.93 -0.40
C LEU A 99 6.97 3.85 -1.21
N ILE A 100 5.65 3.73 -1.16
CA ILE A 100 4.76 4.68 -1.84
C ILE A 100 4.89 6.06 -1.20
N ASP A 101 5.29 7.06 -1.99
CA ASP A 101 5.39 8.43 -1.51
C ASP A 101 4.04 9.14 -1.61
N ARG A 102 3.55 9.67 -0.49
CA ARG A 102 2.34 10.49 -0.43
C ARG A 102 2.64 11.95 -0.04
N ARG A 103 3.91 12.33 0.02
CA ARG A 103 4.29 13.73 0.29
C ARG A 103 3.79 14.63 -0.83
N ILE A 104 3.55 15.89 -0.47
CA ILE A 104 3.33 16.92 -1.48
C ILE A 104 4.59 17.07 -2.33
N ARG A 105 4.41 17.60 -3.54
CA ARG A 105 5.48 17.69 -4.53
C ARG A 105 6.73 18.41 -4.00
N ASP A 106 6.56 19.56 -3.36
CA ASP A 106 7.67 20.38 -2.87
C ASP A 106 8.52 19.62 -1.83
N ASP A 107 7.88 18.87 -0.93
CA ASP A 107 8.56 18.05 0.08
C ASP A 107 9.25 16.82 -0.55
N TRP A 108 8.63 16.20 -1.56
CA TRP A 108 9.24 15.12 -2.32
C TRP A 108 10.47 15.61 -3.10
N GLU A 109 10.39 16.79 -3.71
CA GLU A 109 11.51 17.42 -4.41
C GLU A 109 12.65 17.77 -3.46
N ALA A 110 12.34 18.38 -2.31
CA ALA A 110 13.33 18.69 -1.27
C ALA A 110 14.01 17.43 -0.70
N ALA A 111 13.31 16.29 -0.71
CA ALA A 111 13.86 15.00 -0.27
C ALA A 111 14.62 14.22 -1.37
N GLY A 112 14.87 14.85 -2.52
CA GLY A 112 15.72 14.30 -3.59
C GLY A 112 14.96 13.62 -4.73
N SER A 113 13.63 13.79 -4.81
CA SER A 113 12.82 13.39 -5.97
C SER A 113 12.95 11.92 -6.39
N LYS A 114 13.22 11.01 -5.45
CA LYS A 114 13.45 9.60 -5.79
C LYS A 114 12.14 8.96 -6.26
N SER A 115 12.24 8.22 -7.36
CA SER A 115 11.20 7.31 -7.79
C SER A 115 10.94 6.21 -6.74
N ILE A 116 9.82 5.52 -6.87
CA ILE A 116 9.56 4.34 -6.03
C ILE A 116 10.62 3.26 -6.25
N TYR A 117 11.05 3.04 -7.50
CA TYR A 117 12.05 2.01 -7.80
C TYR A 117 13.40 2.29 -7.15
N GLU A 118 13.90 3.53 -7.18
CA GLU A 118 15.17 3.88 -6.52
C GLU A 118 15.12 3.61 -5.02
N ARG A 119 14.01 3.98 -4.36
CA ARG A 119 13.81 3.72 -2.93
C ARG A 119 13.71 2.22 -2.63
N SER A 120 13.01 1.46 -3.47
CA SER A 120 12.91 0.00 -3.33
C SER A 120 14.27 -0.68 -3.53
N TRP A 121 15.08 -0.22 -4.49
CA TRP A 121 16.42 -0.74 -4.72
C TRP A 121 17.35 -0.45 -3.54
N GLU A 122 17.34 0.77 -3.02
CA GLU A 122 18.10 1.14 -1.82
C GLU A 122 17.72 0.29 -0.61
N LYS A 123 16.41 0.09 -0.40
CA LYS A 123 15.89 -0.78 0.65
C LYS A 123 16.32 -2.24 0.45
N ALA A 124 16.30 -2.74 -0.79
CA ALA A 124 16.78 -4.08 -1.11
C ALA A 124 18.26 -4.24 -0.77
N MET A 125 19.10 -3.28 -1.15
CA MET A 125 20.53 -3.29 -0.81
C MET A 125 20.78 -3.18 0.70
N ASP A 126 19.93 -2.45 1.43
CA ASP A 126 20.01 -2.35 2.89
C ASP A 126 19.68 -3.67 3.58
N ILE A 127 18.64 -4.38 3.10
CA ILE A 127 18.23 -5.69 3.62
C ILE A 127 19.31 -6.76 3.38
N LEU A 128 20.05 -6.69 2.27
CA LEU A 128 21.05 -7.68 1.88
C LEU A 128 22.43 -7.49 2.53
N LYS A 129 22.66 -6.39 3.25
CA LYS A 129 23.91 -6.17 4.01
C LYS A 129 23.96 -7.05 5.24
#